data_AF-A0A3S4HNX0-F1
#
_entry.id   AF-A0A3S4HNX0-F1
#
_cell.length_a   1.000
_cell.length_b   1.000
_cell.length_c   1.000
_cell.angle_alpha   90.00
_cell.angle_beta   90.00
_cell.angle_gamma   90.00
#
_symmetry.space_group_name_H-M   'P 1'
#
loop_
_entity.id
_entity.type
_entity.pdbx_description
1 polymer ?
#
loop_
_entity_poly.entity_id
_entity_poly.type
_entity_poly.pdbx_seq_one_letter_code
_entity_poly.pdbx_strand_id
1 'polypeptide(L)'
;MPDIFSHCQIRLTDESELFLRLYCAVAVRRIREGYPLSECVAEEVDEKVRHAAHEIAELLQQLADKPLSEPEVSWLKVHIAARQVQEIAPSAINADDEEALVRYILNFINTQYNYNLLNDKTASRGLADPHQNDDHPRALPDHDPPTHYWKILSSTIRWRGI
;
A
#
# COMPACT_ATOMS: atom_id res chain seq x y z
N MET A 1 2.65 17.55 13.65
CA MET A 1 1.89 16.29 13.61
C MET A 1 1.95 15.42 14.87
N PRO A 2 2.73 15.71 15.94
CA PRO A 2 2.52 14.92 17.15
C PRO A 2 1.14 15.31 17.71
N ASP A 3 0.40 14.32 18.19
CA ASP A 3 -0.90 14.39 18.87
C ASP A 3 -2.18 14.18 18.03
N ILE A 4 -2.16 14.30 16.68
CA ILE A 4 -3.39 14.07 15.89
C ILE A 4 -3.87 12.62 16.00
N PHE A 5 -2.97 11.68 15.71
CA PHE A 5 -3.30 10.26 15.71
C PHE A 5 -3.65 9.74 17.10
N SER A 6 -2.98 10.24 18.14
CA SER A 6 -3.20 9.83 19.53
C SER A 6 -4.60 10.17 20.01
N HIS A 7 -5.10 11.39 19.75
CA HIS A 7 -6.46 11.76 20.19
C HIS A 7 -7.55 11.13 19.30
N CYS A 8 -7.25 10.86 18.02
CA CYS A 8 -8.11 10.10 17.12
C CYS A 8 -8.13 8.59 17.43
N GLN A 9 -7.41 8.11 18.45
CA GLN A 9 -7.31 6.67 18.78
C GLN A 9 -6.76 5.83 17.61
N ILE A 10 -5.89 6.43 16.79
CA ILE A 10 -5.17 5.76 15.72
C ILE A 10 -3.77 5.43 16.23
N ARG A 11 -3.46 4.13 16.26
CA ARG A 11 -2.13 3.65 16.61
C ARG A 11 -1.29 3.54 15.34
N LEU A 12 -0.08 4.08 15.38
CA LEU A 12 0.92 3.97 14.32
C LEU A 12 2.19 3.33 14.87
N THR A 13 2.99 2.75 13.99
CA THR A 13 4.39 2.43 14.28
C THR A 13 5.25 3.66 13.95
N ASP A 14 6.49 3.70 14.45
CA ASP A 14 7.41 4.80 14.15
C ASP A 14 7.66 4.93 12.63
N GLU A 15 7.70 3.80 11.91
CA GLU A 15 7.86 3.76 10.46
C GLU A 15 6.64 4.32 9.72
N SER A 16 5.42 3.98 10.12
CA SER A 16 4.23 4.54 9.49
C SER A 16 4.06 6.03 9.76
N GLU A 17 4.44 6.49 10.96
CA GLU A 17 4.44 7.91 11.26
C GLU A 17 5.47 8.67 10.40
N LEU A 18 6.69 8.12 10.25
CA LEU A 18 7.70 8.71 9.36
C LEU A 18 7.20 8.80 7.92
N PHE A 19 6.58 7.73 7.41
CA PHE A 19 6.01 7.73 6.07
C PHE A 19 4.98 8.86 5.90
N LEU A 20 4.03 9.00 6.83
CA LEU A 20 2.97 10.00 6.72
C LEU A 20 3.53 11.43 6.77
N ARG A 21 4.57 11.68 7.59
CA ARG A 21 5.28 12.97 7.62
C ARG A 21 5.93 13.27 6.26
N LEU A 22 6.61 12.30 5.66
CA LEU A 22 7.24 12.45 4.35
C LEU A 22 6.20 12.67 3.24
N TYR A 23 5.13 11.87 3.23
CA TYR A 23 4.01 12.03 2.30
C TYR A 23 3.44 13.44 2.37
N CYS A 24 3.19 13.96 3.58
CA CYS A 24 2.67 15.30 3.79
C CYS A 24 3.62 16.39 3.27
N ALA A 25 4.92 16.26 3.51
CA ALA A 25 5.92 17.21 3.00
C ALA A 25 5.94 17.24 1.46
N VAL A 26 5.87 16.06 0.82
CA VAL A 26 5.80 15.94 -0.65
C VAL A 26 4.48 16.52 -1.17
N ALA A 27 3.36 16.24 -0.51
CA ALA A 27 2.05 16.78 -0.87
C ALA A 27 2.02 18.31 -0.82
N VAL A 28 2.51 18.94 0.26
CA VAL A 28 2.62 20.40 0.35
C VAL A 28 3.42 20.96 -0.82
N ARG A 29 4.59 20.38 -1.13
CA ARG A 29 5.43 20.83 -2.25
C ARG A 29 4.67 20.73 -3.57
N ARG A 30 4.07 19.57 -3.85
CA ARG A 30 3.30 19.28 -5.06
C ARG A 30 2.16 20.29 -5.24
N ILE A 31 1.38 20.54 -4.19
CA ILE A 31 0.25 21.48 -4.20
C ILE A 31 0.75 22.91 -4.45
N ARG A 32 1.81 23.34 -3.76
CA ARG A 32 2.44 24.67 -3.92
C ARG A 32 2.94 24.91 -5.34
N GLU A 33 3.50 23.89 -5.98
CA GLU A 33 3.99 23.98 -7.36
C GLU A 33 2.86 23.87 -8.41
N GLY A 34 1.63 23.57 -8.00
CA GLY A 34 0.46 23.56 -8.88
C GLY A 34 0.16 22.21 -9.52
N TYR A 35 0.60 21.12 -8.88
CA TYR A 35 0.40 19.75 -9.35
C TYR A 35 -0.53 18.92 -8.44
N PRO A 36 -1.70 19.42 -7.98
CA PRO A 36 -2.56 18.66 -7.07
C PRO A 36 -3.00 17.33 -7.67
N LEU A 37 -3.33 16.36 -6.81
CA LEU A 37 -3.86 15.08 -7.27
C LEU A 37 -5.20 15.26 -8.01
N SER A 38 -5.36 14.51 -9.11
CA SER A 38 -6.51 14.59 -10.02
C SER A 38 -7.52 13.45 -9.84
N GLU A 39 -7.09 12.31 -9.29
CA GLU A 39 -7.91 11.11 -9.15
C GLU A 39 -8.27 10.85 -7.69
N CYS A 40 -9.57 10.83 -7.41
CA CYS A 40 -10.11 10.50 -6.10
C CYS A 40 -10.30 8.98 -5.98
N VAL A 41 -10.00 8.42 -4.80
CA VAL A 41 -10.35 7.05 -4.44
C VAL A 41 -11.57 7.11 -3.51
N ALA A 42 -12.71 6.62 -3.99
CA ALA A 42 -13.94 6.55 -3.20
C ALA A 42 -13.90 5.33 -2.28
N GLU A 43 -13.05 5.37 -1.25
CA GLU A 43 -13.01 4.36 -0.19
C GLU A 43 -13.63 4.92 1.10
N GLU A 44 -14.61 4.17 1.61
CA GLU A 44 -15.17 4.35 2.94
C GLU A 44 -14.14 3.87 3.97
N VAL A 45 -13.82 4.74 4.91
CA VAL A 45 -12.85 4.48 5.98
C VAL A 45 -13.50 4.74 7.32
N ASP A 46 -12.91 4.22 8.38
CA ASP A 46 -13.37 4.49 9.75
C ASP A 46 -13.46 5.99 10.03
N GLU A 47 -14.45 6.36 10.84
CA GLU A 47 -14.70 7.75 11.25
C GLU A 47 -13.46 8.43 11.86
N LYS A 48 -12.69 7.69 12.68
CA LYS A 48 -11.42 8.18 13.24
C LYS A 48 -10.40 8.55 12.16
N VAL A 49 -10.32 7.76 11.08
CA VAL A 49 -9.42 8.00 9.95
C VAL A 49 -9.89 9.22 9.17
N ARG A 50 -11.20 9.35 8.95
CA ARG A 50 -11.80 10.51 8.32
C ARG A 50 -11.49 11.79 9.11
N HIS A 51 -11.61 11.74 10.43
CA HIS A 51 -11.32 12.88 11.31
C HIS A 51 -9.84 13.27 11.28
N ALA A 52 -8.93 12.30 11.45
CA ALA A 52 -7.49 12.55 11.37
C ALA A 52 -7.06 13.09 10.00
N ALA A 53 -7.62 12.56 8.91
CA ALA A 53 -7.35 13.05 7.56
C ALA A 53 -7.83 14.50 7.39
N HIS A 54 -8.96 14.86 8.00
CA HIS A 54 -9.47 16.23 7.94
C HIS A 54 -8.55 17.21 8.66
N GLU A 55 -8.12 16.91 9.88
CA GLU A 55 -7.20 17.79 10.63
C GLU A 55 -5.86 17.95 9.92
N ILE A 56 -5.33 16.86 9.37
CA ILE A 56 -4.09 16.92 8.60
C ILE A 56 -4.31 17.74 7.32
N ALA A 57 -5.44 17.61 6.64
CA ALA A 57 -5.74 18.39 5.45
C ALA A 57 -5.78 19.90 5.75
N GLU A 58 -6.31 20.32 6.90
CA GLU A 58 -6.27 21.72 7.34
C GLU A 58 -4.83 22.21 7.52
N LEU A 59 -3.96 21.40 8.14
CA LEU A 59 -2.54 21.73 8.27
C LEU A 59 -1.85 21.82 6.90
N LEU A 60 -2.13 20.89 5.99
CA LEU A 60 -1.57 20.92 4.63
C LEU A 60 -2.03 22.16 3.87
N GLN A 61 -3.29 22.57 4.01
CA GLN A 61 -3.83 23.79 3.40
C GLN A 61 -3.09 25.03 3.88
N GLN A 62 -2.86 25.15 5.20
CA GLN A 62 -2.10 26.25 5.80
C GLN A 62 -0.65 26.28 5.30
N LEU A 63 0.01 25.12 5.21
CA LEU A 63 1.40 25.02 4.76
C LEU A 63 1.56 25.24 3.25
N ALA A 64 0.56 24.85 2.46
CA ALA A 64 0.58 24.98 1.01
C ALA A 64 0.10 26.35 0.53
N ASP A 65 -0.56 27.13 1.39
CA ASP A 65 -1.19 28.41 1.04
C ASP A 65 -2.14 28.29 -0.18
N LYS A 66 -2.81 27.14 -0.28
CA LYS A 66 -3.69 26.76 -1.39
C LYS A 66 -4.77 25.80 -0.90
N PRO A 67 -5.98 25.83 -1.48
CA PRO A 67 -7.01 24.85 -1.16
C PRO A 67 -6.57 23.43 -1.53
N LEU A 68 -6.88 22.46 -0.66
CA LEU A 68 -6.72 21.05 -0.97
C LEU A 68 -7.90 20.57 -1.83
N SER A 69 -7.60 19.79 -2.86
CA SER A 69 -8.63 19.13 -3.67
C SER A 69 -9.16 17.89 -2.95
N GLU A 70 -10.36 17.43 -3.31
CA GLU A 70 -10.96 16.21 -2.77
C GLU A 70 -10.04 14.97 -2.90
N PRO A 71 -9.35 14.75 -4.03
CA PRO A 71 -8.32 13.70 -4.15
C PRO A 71 -7.25 13.73 -3.06
N GLU A 72 -6.78 14.91 -2.65
CA GLU A 72 -5.73 15.01 -1.61
C GLU A 72 -6.22 14.47 -0.27
N VAL A 73 -7.47 14.79 0.09
CA VAL A 73 -8.11 14.30 1.31
C VAL A 73 -8.40 12.80 1.20
N SER A 74 -8.87 12.33 0.04
CA SER A 74 -9.13 10.92 -0.22
C SER A 74 -7.89 10.05 -0.06
N TRP A 75 -6.77 10.42 -0.69
CA TRP A 75 -5.52 9.67 -0.58
C TRP A 75 -4.93 9.71 0.82
N LEU A 76 -5.11 10.82 1.54
CA LEU A 76 -4.69 10.90 2.93
C LEU A 76 -5.44 9.90 3.82
N LYS A 77 -6.77 9.74 3.62
CA LYS A 77 -7.55 8.69 4.30
C LYS A 77 -6.98 7.30 4.01
N VAL A 78 -6.70 6.98 2.75
CA VAL A 78 -6.13 5.68 2.33
C VAL A 78 -4.78 5.44 3.02
N HIS A 79 -3.90 6.45 3.03
CA HIS A 79 -2.58 6.31 3.63
C HIS A 79 -2.63 6.09 5.14
N ILE A 80 -3.54 6.77 5.84
CA ILE A 80 -3.74 6.59 7.28
C ILE A 80 -4.34 5.20 7.56
N ALA A 81 -5.39 4.81 6.83
CA ALA A 81 -6.06 3.51 7.01
C ALA A 81 -5.11 2.33 6.78
N ALA A 82 -4.32 2.37 5.71
CA ALA A 82 -3.39 1.29 5.36
C ALA A 82 -2.19 1.15 6.30
N ARG A 83 -1.97 2.12 7.19
CA ARG A 83 -0.75 2.21 8.02
C ARG A 83 -1.01 2.26 9.51
N GLN A 84 -2.29 2.24 9.91
CA GLN A 84 -2.66 2.05 11.30
C GLN A 84 -2.31 0.62 11.76
N VAL A 85 -1.88 0.50 13.01
CA VAL A 85 -1.73 -0.79 13.67
C VAL A 85 -3.13 -1.38 13.86
N GLN A 86 -3.38 -2.52 13.23
CA GLN A 86 -4.61 -3.27 13.43
C GLN A 86 -4.46 -4.26 14.56
N GLU A 87 -5.45 -4.31 15.45
CA GLU A 87 -5.52 -5.34 16.48
C GLU A 87 -6.10 -6.62 15.88
N ILE A 88 -5.22 -7.41 15.26
CA ILE A 88 -5.56 -8.76 14.86
C ILE A 88 -5.58 -9.62 16.13
N ALA A 89 -6.73 -10.20 16.45
CA ALA A 89 -6.83 -11.16 17.54
C ALA A 89 -5.90 -12.36 17.27
N PRO A 90 -5.00 -12.74 18.19
CA PRO A 90 -4.10 -13.88 18.01
C PRO A 90 -4.84 -15.19 17.69
N SER A 91 -6.08 -15.34 18.15
CA SER A 91 -6.95 -16.48 17.87
C SER A 91 -7.43 -16.59 16.41
N ALA A 92 -7.18 -15.57 15.58
CA ALA A 92 -7.47 -15.62 14.15
C ALA A 92 -6.36 -16.31 13.33
N ILE A 93 -5.20 -16.61 13.95
CA ILE A 93 -4.06 -17.25 13.29
C ILE A 93 -3.91 -18.67 13.87
N ASN A 94 -4.70 -19.62 13.36
CA ASN A 94 -4.46 -21.04 13.63
C ASN A 94 -3.36 -21.53 12.68
N ALA A 95 -2.11 -21.56 13.16
CA ALA A 95 -0.95 -21.95 12.36
C ALA A 95 -0.88 -23.46 12.01
N ASP A 96 -1.73 -24.29 12.61
CA ASP A 96 -1.83 -25.73 12.31
C ASP A 96 -2.71 -26.03 11.08
N ASP A 97 -3.36 -25.01 10.50
CA ASP A 97 -4.15 -25.13 9.28
C ASP A 97 -3.55 -24.23 8.19
N GLU A 98 -2.69 -24.83 7.36
CA GLU A 98 -1.93 -24.17 6.30
C GLU A 98 -2.82 -23.44 5.28
N GLU A 99 -3.98 -24.01 4.95
CA GLU A 99 -4.96 -23.41 4.04
C GLU A 99 -5.66 -22.20 4.70
N ALA A 100 -5.94 -22.27 6.01
CA ALA A 100 -6.48 -21.15 6.77
C ALA A 100 -5.46 -20.00 6.89
N LEU A 101 -4.18 -20.31 7.09
CA LEU A 101 -3.11 -19.31 7.15
C LEU A 101 -2.91 -18.63 5.79
N VAL A 102 -2.87 -19.38 4.69
CA VAL A 102 -2.77 -18.82 3.33
C VAL A 102 -3.98 -17.95 2.99
N ARG A 103 -5.20 -18.40 3.31
CA ARG A 103 -6.41 -17.59 3.13
C ARG A 103 -6.42 -16.33 3.97
N TYR A 104 -5.96 -16.43 5.21
CA TYR A 104 -5.83 -15.28 6.10
C TYR A 104 -4.83 -14.27 5.55
N ILE A 105 -3.64 -14.70 5.13
CA ILE A 105 -2.60 -13.83 4.56
C ILE A 105 -3.09 -13.20 3.25
N LEU A 106 -3.72 -13.97 2.35
CA LEU A 106 -4.26 -13.42 1.10
C LEU A 106 -5.36 -12.41 1.38
N ASN A 107 -6.31 -12.73 2.26
CA ASN A 107 -7.37 -11.79 2.65
C ASN A 107 -6.77 -10.53 3.28
N PHE A 108 -5.80 -10.68 4.20
CA PHE A 108 -5.08 -9.57 4.81
C PHE A 108 -4.39 -8.69 3.76
N ILE A 109 -3.67 -9.27 2.79
CA ILE A 109 -3.01 -8.51 1.73
C ILE A 109 -4.02 -7.82 0.81
N ASN A 110 -5.10 -8.50 0.42
CA ASN A 110 -6.12 -7.91 -0.47
C ASN A 110 -6.86 -6.76 0.23
N THR A 111 -7.15 -6.90 1.52
CA THR A 111 -7.83 -5.86 2.30
C THR A 111 -6.90 -4.70 2.67
N GLN A 112 -5.59 -4.94 2.84
CA GLN A 112 -4.65 -3.92 3.35
C GLN A 112 -3.78 -3.25 2.28
N TYR A 113 -3.51 -3.92 1.16
CA TYR A 113 -2.60 -3.41 0.13
C TYR A 113 -3.25 -3.29 -1.26
N ASN A 114 -4.57 -3.49 -1.38
CA ASN A 114 -5.37 -3.34 -2.61
C ASN A 114 -4.78 -4.06 -3.85
N TYR A 115 -4.10 -5.19 -3.63
CA TYR A 115 -3.78 -6.16 -4.67
C TYR A 115 -4.94 -7.16 -4.75
N ASN A 116 -5.36 -7.56 -5.96
CA ASN A 116 -6.42 -8.56 -6.13
C ASN A 116 -5.79 -9.92 -6.50
N LEU A 117 -5.23 -10.60 -5.49
CA LEU A 117 -4.51 -11.87 -5.67
C LEU A 117 -5.45 -13.10 -5.66
N LEU A 118 -6.72 -12.93 -5.29
CA LEU A 118 -7.69 -14.04 -5.16
C LEU A 118 -7.99 -14.76 -6.47
N ASN A 119 -7.73 -14.11 -7.60
CA ASN A 119 -8.02 -14.69 -8.92
C ASN A 119 -6.79 -15.27 -9.62
N ASP A 120 -5.60 -15.14 -9.02
CA ASP A 120 -4.37 -15.69 -9.60
C ASP A 120 -4.14 -17.13 -9.13
N LYS A 121 -4.70 -18.08 -9.88
CA LYS A 121 -4.57 -19.53 -9.64
C LYS A 121 -3.13 -20.04 -9.64
N THR A 122 -2.17 -19.25 -10.13
CA THR A 122 -0.75 -19.65 -10.14
C THR A 122 -0.06 -19.44 -8.78
N ALA A 123 -0.45 -18.40 -8.02
CA ALA A 123 0.12 -18.14 -6.71
C ALA A 123 -0.36 -19.13 -5.64
N SER A 124 -1.64 -19.50 -5.64
CA SER A 124 -2.19 -20.47 -4.69
C SER A 124 -1.61 -21.87 -4.87
N ARG A 125 -1.34 -22.28 -6.12
CA ARG A 125 -0.76 -23.59 -6.42
C ARG A 125 0.72 -23.70 -6.05
N GLY A 126 1.47 -22.61 -6.10
CA GLY A 126 2.90 -22.60 -5.72
C GLY A 126 3.15 -22.67 -4.21
N LEU A 127 2.18 -22.26 -3.39
CA LEU A 127 2.25 -22.29 -1.93
C LEU A 127 1.73 -23.60 -1.32
N ALA A 128 0.91 -24.36 -2.05
CA ALA A 128 0.30 -25.60 -1.56
C ALA A 128 1.14 -26.87 -1.81
N ASP A 129 2.26 -26.78 -2.53
CA ASP A 129 3.14 -27.93 -2.84
C ASP A 129 4.63 -27.52 -2.66
N PRO A 130 5.23 -27.68 -1.47
CA PRO A 130 6.65 -27.34 -1.25
C PRO A 130 7.62 -28.43 -1.75
N HIS A 131 7.14 -29.59 -2.21
CA HIS A 131 7.94 -30.82 -2.36
C HIS A 131 8.18 -31.32 -3.79
N GLN A 132 8.15 -30.47 -4.81
CA GLN A 132 8.68 -30.84 -6.13
C GLN A 132 9.69 -29.83 -6.63
N ASN A 133 10.88 -29.81 -6.01
CA ASN A 133 12.08 -29.31 -6.67
C ASN A 133 13.38 -29.99 -6.19
N ASP A 134 13.29 -31.24 -5.75
CA ASP A 134 14.46 -32.10 -5.60
C ASP A 134 14.46 -33.14 -6.73
N ASP A 135 14.96 -32.75 -7.91
CA ASP A 135 15.60 -33.67 -8.86
C ASP A 135 16.31 -32.91 -9.99
N HIS A 136 17.64 -32.86 -9.90
CA HIS A 136 18.71 -32.68 -10.90
C HIS A 136 18.48 -31.95 -12.26
N PRO A 137 19.53 -31.28 -12.81
CA PRO A 137 19.40 -30.31 -13.88
C PRO A 137 19.07 -30.98 -15.22
N ARG A 138 17.88 -30.68 -15.77
CA ARG A 138 17.62 -30.88 -17.20
C ARG A 138 18.00 -29.61 -17.94
N ALA A 139 18.94 -29.76 -18.87
CA ALA A 139 19.33 -28.73 -19.82
C ALA A 139 18.09 -28.11 -20.51
N LEU A 140 18.03 -26.77 -20.56
CA LEU A 140 17.07 -26.05 -21.39
C LEU A 140 17.38 -26.31 -22.88
N PRO A 141 16.38 -26.60 -23.72
CA PRO A 141 16.54 -26.45 -25.15
C PRO A 141 16.47 -24.95 -25.52
N ASP A 142 17.33 -24.59 -26.46
CA ASP A 142 17.53 -23.27 -27.03
C ASP A 142 16.23 -22.77 -27.68
N HIS A 143 15.47 -21.96 -26.95
CA HIS A 143 14.30 -21.27 -27.49
C HIS A 143 14.38 -19.81 -27.09
N ASP A 144 14.51 -18.95 -28.11
CA ASP A 144 14.57 -17.50 -27.94
C ASP A 144 13.38 -16.99 -27.11
N PRO A 145 13.62 -16.22 -26.03
CA PRO A 145 12.54 -15.67 -25.24
C PRO A 145 11.79 -14.58 -26.03
N PRO A 146 10.44 -14.50 -25.94
CA PRO A 146 9.66 -13.46 -26.58
C PRO A 146 10.10 -12.08 -26.06
N THR A 147 10.55 -11.21 -26.96
CA THR A 147 11.17 -9.91 -26.73
C THR A 147 10.24 -8.83 -26.14
N HIS A 148 9.11 -9.21 -25.54
CA HIS A 148 8.08 -8.27 -25.09
C HIS A 148 8.09 -7.96 -23.58
N TYR A 149 8.80 -8.75 -22.77
CA TYR A 149 8.82 -8.53 -21.31
C TYR A 149 9.86 -7.50 -20.84
N TRP A 150 10.94 -7.26 -21.59
CA TRP A 150 11.98 -6.30 -21.21
C TRP A 150 11.69 -4.83 -21.57
N LYS A 151 10.67 -4.57 -22.39
CA LYS A 151 10.25 -3.19 -22.72
C LYS A 151 9.40 -2.53 -21.63
N ILE A 152 8.81 -3.30 -20.72
CA ILE A 152 7.94 -2.77 -19.67
C ILE A 152 8.75 -2.43 -18.40
N LEU A 153 9.90 -3.09 -18.20
CA LEU A 153 10.80 -2.80 -17.08
C LEU A 153 11.83 -1.68 -17.37
N SER A 154 11.95 -1.22 -18.62
CA SER A 154 12.88 -0.14 -19.02
C SER A 154 12.21 1.22 -19.21
N SER A 155 10.89 1.33 -19.09
CA SER A 155 10.15 2.59 -19.32
C SER A 155 9.77 3.36 -18.05
N THR A 156 9.89 2.77 -16.85
CA THR A 156 9.48 3.43 -15.59
C THR A 156 10.64 3.88 -14.70
N ILE A 157 11.90 3.63 -15.10
CA ILE A 157 13.07 4.16 -14.39
C ILE A 157 13.88 5.00 -15.39
N ARG A 158 13.40 6.21 -15.66
CA ARG A 158 14.22 7.30 -16.20
C ARG A 158 14.39 8.37 -15.14
N TRP A 159 15.25 8.09 -14.16
CA TRP A 159 15.98 9.14 -13.46
C TRP A 159 16.97 9.76 -14.45
N ARG A 160 16.67 10.95 -14.96
CA ARG A 160 17.72 11.97 -15.22
C ARG A 160 17.64 12.88 -13.99
N GLY A 161 18.65 13.01 -13.14
CA GLY A 161 20.08 12.99 -13.39
C GLY A 161 20.58 14.42 -13.21
N ILE A 162 21.31 14.64 -12.11
CA ILE A 162 21.99 15.89 -11.70
C ILE A 162 21.07 16.98 -11.16
#